data_AF-A0A925WGV1-F1
#
_entry.id   AF-A0A925WGV1-F1
#
_cell.length_a   1.000
_cell.length_b   1.000
_cell.length_c   1.000
_cell.angle_alpha   90.00
_cell.angle_beta   90.00
_cell.angle_gamma   90.00
#
_symmetry.space_group_name_H-M   'P 1'
#
loop_
_entity.id
_entity.type
_entity.pdbx_description
1 polymer ?
#
loop_
_entity_poly.entity_id
_entity_poly.type
_entity_poly.pdbx_seq_one_letter_code
_entity_poly.pdbx_strand_id
1 'polypeptide(L)'
;MHNRIHLALTLLALVVASTSTLNAGDNLRLKYAQPASRWTEALPVGNGRLGAMIFGGVAEERLQLNEATLWSGAPRDWNNPGAKEVLPQVRAAIFAGDYVKAGELCKKMQGPYNESYQP
;
A
#
# COMPACT_ATOMS: atom_id res chain seq x y z
N MET A 1 51.85 44.47 19.34
CA MET A 1 50.99 43.41 19.91
C MET A 1 49.56 43.36 19.32
N HIS A 2 49.16 44.28 18.41
CA HIS A 2 47.78 44.35 17.90
C HIS A 2 47.47 43.51 16.65
N ASN A 3 48.47 42.91 15.99
CA ASN A 3 48.25 42.17 14.73
C ASN A 3 48.22 40.63 14.86
N ARG A 4 48.32 40.10 16.10
CA ARG A 4 48.25 38.66 16.38
C ARG A 4 46.86 38.18 16.82
N ILE A 5 45.98 39.11 17.21
CA ILE A 5 44.63 38.81 17.69
C ILE A 5 43.67 38.58 16.50
N HIS A 6 43.86 39.30 15.39
CA HIS A 6 43.05 39.09 14.18
C HIS A 6 43.32 37.72 13.55
N LEU A 7 44.58 37.27 13.49
CA LEU A 7 44.94 35.98 12.90
C LEU A 7 44.40 34.78 13.70
N ALA A 8 44.26 34.92 15.02
CA ALA A 8 43.64 33.91 15.89
C ALA A 8 42.11 33.90 15.75
N LEU A 9 41.49 35.05 15.51
CA LEU A 9 40.03 35.15 15.30
C LEU A 9 39.59 34.60 13.93
N THR A 10 40.38 34.79 12.87
CA THR A 10 40.03 34.24 11.54
C THR A 10 40.23 32.73 11.46
N LEU A 11 41.13 32.14 12.26
CA LEU A 11 41.36 30.70 12.27
C LEU A 11 40.25 29.93 13.01
N LEU A 12 39.56 30.56 13.97
CA LEU A 12 38.43 29.96 14.69
C LEU A 12 37.14 29.96 13.86
N ALA A 13 36.98 30.90 12.93
CA ALA A 13 35.85 30.93 12.01
C ALA A 13 35.91 29.83 10.93
N LEU A 14 37.08 29.25 10.66
CA LEU A 14 37.26 28.21 9.63
C LEU A 14 36.96 26.79 10.15
N VAL A 15 36.89 26.58 11.47
CA VAL A 15 36.57 25.27 12.08
C VAL A 15 35.07 25.12 12.38
N VAL A 16 34.29 26.22 12.34
CA VAL A 16 32.83 26.20 12.46
C VAL A 16 32.13 25.86 11.12
N ALA A 17 32.90 25.63 10.05
CA ALA A 17 32.43 24.85 8.90
C ALA A 17 32.40 23.35 9.27
N SER A 18 31.70 23.02 10.35
CA SER A 18 31.30 21.65 10.64
C SER A 18 30.41 21.22 9.50
N THR A 19 30.95 20.34 8.67
CA THR A 19 30.29 19.60 7.62
C THR A 19 28.88 19.21 8.08
N SER A 20 27.87 19.92 7.60
CA SER A 20 26.52 19.40 7.55
C SER A 20 26.56 18.23 6.57
N THR A 21 26.89 17.05 7.09
CA THR A 21 26.53 15.80 6.42
C THR A 21 25.02 15.87 6.27
N LEU A 22 24.54 16.25 5.09
CA LEU A 22 23.15 16.04 4.70
C LEU A 22 22.94 14.54 4.86
N ASN A 23 22.39 14.16 6.01
CA ASN A 23 22.11 12.78 6.32
C ASN A 23 21.05 12.38 5.31
N ALA A 24 21.40 11.57 4.32
CA ALA A 24 20.47 11.16 3.26
C ALA A 24 19.19 10.51 3.83
N GLY A 25 19.24 10.06 5.09
CA GLY A 25 18.10 9.58 5.86
C GLY A 25 17.09 10.63 6.31
N ASP A 26 17.39 11.94 6.29
CA ASP A 26 16.39 12.97 6.64
C ASP A 26 15.40 13.24 5.51
N ASN A 27 15.80 12.97 4.26
CA ASN A 27 14.94 13.20 3.09
C ASN A 27 14.00 12.03 2.78
N LEU A 28 14.13 10.91 3.50
CA LEU A 28 13.32 9.69 3.34
C LEU A 28 12.50 9.41 4.61
N ARG A 29 11.91 10.46 5.20
CA ARG A 29 11.07 10.36 6.40
C ARG A 29 9.73 11.02 6.17
N LEU A 30 8.67 10.31 6.54
CA LEU A 30 7.34 10.89 6.68
C LEU A 30 7.16 11.31 8.14
N LYS A 31 6.98 12.61 8.38
CA LYS A 31 6.82 13.19 9.72
C LYS A 31 5.67 14.19 9.71
N TYR A 32 4.82 14.11 10.73
CA TYR A 32 3.63 14.95 10.86
C TYR A 32 3.62 15.62 12.24
N ALA A 33 3.06 16.82 12.31
CA ALA A 33 3.00 17.60 13.54
C ALA A 33 1.76 17.29 14.40
N GLN A 34 0.83 16.45 13.90
CA GLN A 34 -0.42 16.11 14.56
C GLN A 34 -0.74 14.62 14.39
N PRO A 35 -1.48 14.02 15.35
CA PRO A 35 -1.99 12.66 15.23
C PRO A 35 -2.95 12.49 14.06
N ALA A 36 -3.04 11.27 13.53
CA ALA A 36 -4.02 10.91 12.51
C ALA A 36 -5.45 10.90 13.10
N SER A 37 -6.36 11.57 12.40
CA SER A 37 -7.79 11.54 12.71
C SER A 37 -8.53 10.49 11.86
N ARG A 38 -7.96 10.16 10.69
CA ARG A 38 -8.50 9.22 9.71
C ARG A 38 -7.47 8.15 9.36
N TRP A 39 -7.95 7.00 8.92
CA TRP A 39 -7.09 5.87 8.54
C TRP A 39 -6.04 6.22 7.48
N THR A 40 -6.40 7.04 6.50
CA THR A 40 -5.50 7.46 5.40
C THR A 40 -4.36 8.38 5.86
N GLU A 41 -4.41 8.89 7.09
CA GLU A 41 -3.37 9.74 7.69
C GLU A 41 -2.44 8.93 8.60
N ALA A 42 -2.85 7.71 8.98
CA ALA A 42 -2.07 6.83 9.84
C ALA A 42 -0.87 6.23 9.07
N LEU A 43 0.20 5.93 9.80
CA LEU A 43 1.46 5.47 9.20
C LEU A 43 1.50 3.93 9.14
N PRO A 44 1.68 3.33 7.95
CA PRO A 44 1.79 1.89 7.82
C PRO A 44 3.17 1.39 8.25
N VAL A 45 3.20 0.31 9.03
CA VAL A 45 4.40 -0.50 9.29
C VAL A 45 4.08 -1.96 9.07
N GLY A 46 5.08 -2.77 8.71
CA GLY A 46 4.87 -4.21 8.55
C GLY A 46 6.13 -4.99 8.24
N ASN A 47 6.05 -6.31 8.40
CA ASN A 47 7.14 -7.25 8.13
C ASN A 47 6.83 -8.23 6.99
N GLY A 48 5.83 -7.91 6.16
CA GLY A 48 5.34 -8.76 5.08
C GLY A 48 4.26 -9.76 5.49
N ARG A 49 4.11 -10.06 6.79
CA ARG A 49 3.01 -10.90 7.32
C ARG A 49 2.07 -10.11 8.21
N LEU A 50 2.62 -9.42 9.21
CA LEU A 50 1.89 -8.54 10.10
C LEU A 50 2.02 -7.10 9.59
N GLY A 51 0.90 -6.38 9.64
CA GLY A 51 0.83 -4.95 9.37
C GLY A 51 0.18 -4.21 10.52
N ALA A 52 0.54 -2.94 10.69
CA ALA A 52 -0.18 -2.04 11.58
C ALA A 52 -0.25 -0.63 10.98
N MET A 53 -1.36 0.06 11.26
CA MET A 53 -1.54 1.48 10.99
C MET A 53 -1.46 2.23 12.32
N ILE A 54 -0.48 3.13 12.43
CA ILE A 54 -0.18 3.89 13.65
C ILE A 54 -0.83 5.27 13.59
N PHE A 55 -1.67 5.61 14.57
CA PHE A 55 -2.42 6.87 14.58
C PHE A 55 -1.68 8.00 15.32
N GLY A 56 -0.86 7.69 16.33
CA GLY A 56 -0.06 8.70 17.03
C GLY A 56 -0.82 9.50 18.09
N GLY A 57 -1.89 8.94 18.65
CA GLY A 57 -2.74 9.62 19.65
C GLY A 57 -2.02 9.82 20.98
N VAL A 58 -2.09 11.03 21.54
CA VAL A 58 -1.29 11.41 22.74
C VAL A 58 -1.86 10.82 24.03
N ALA A 59 -3.18 10.91 24.23
CA ALA A 59 -3.85 10.39 25.43
C ALA A 59 -4.21 8.90 25.29
N GLU A 60 -4.60 8.50 24.09
CA GLU A 60 -4.94 7.13 23.73
C GLU A 60 -4.40 6.86 22.33
N GLU A 61 -3.61 5.80 22.20
CA GLU A 61 -3.06 5.35 20.92
C GLU A 61 -3.98 4.31 20.28
N ARG A 62 -4.10 4.35 18.96
CA ARG A 62 -4.80 3.32 18.18
C ARG A 62 -3.86 2.68 17.19
N LEU A 63 -3.61 1.39 17.40
CA LEU A 63 -2.95 0.54 16.41
C LEU A 63 -4.02 -0.33 15.75
N GLN A 64 -4.34 -0.05 14.49
CA GLN A 64 -5.09 -1.04 13.70
C GLN A 64 -4.13 -2.09 13.20
N LEU A 65 -4.44 -3.36 13.43
CA LEU A 65 -3.62 -4.49 13.02
C LEU A 65 -4.18 -5.13 11.75
N ASN A 66 -3.32 -5.89 11.08
CA ASN A 66 -3.63 -6.70 9.91
C ASN A 66 -2.71 -7.95 9.90
N GLU A 67 -3.21 -9.08 9.40
CA GLU A 67 -2.46 -10.33 9.21
C GLU A 67 -2.71 -10.86 7.79
N ALA A 68 -1.64 -11.06 7.01
CA ALA A 68 -1.72 -11.31 5.56
C ALA A 68 -2.58 -12.53 5.14
N THR A 69 -2.79 -13.49 6.04
CA THR A 69 -3.56 -14.72 5.79
C THR A 69 -4.97 -14.67 6.37
N LEU A 70 -5.36 -13.56 7.02
CA LEU A 70 -6.72 -13.39 7.54
C LEU A 70 -7.70 -13.02 6.42
N TRP A 71 -8.32 -14.04 5.84
CA TRP A 71 -9.32 -13.93 4.78
C TRP A 71 -10.63 -14.56 5.21
N SER A 72 -11.75 -14.13 4.62
CA SER A 72 -13.03 -14.80 4.77
C SER A 72 -13.06 -16.15 4.05
N GLY A 73 -14.08 -16.94 4.39
CA GLY A 73 -14.41 -18.16 3.68
C GLY A 73 -13.49 -19.34 3.99
N ALA A 74 -13.48 -20.30 3.07
CA ALA A 74 -12.76 -21.57 3.19
C ALA A 74 -12.44 -22.11 1.80
N PRO A 75 -11.53 -23.11 1.69
CA PRO A 75 -11.32 -23.82 0.43
C PRO A 75 -12.64 -24.34 -0.15
N ARG A 76 -12.90 -24.02 -1.41
CA ARG A 76 -14.11 -24.42 -2.14
C ARG A 76 -13.78 -24.68 -3.60
N ASP A 77 -14.65 -25.39 -4.31
CA ASP A 77 -14.57 -25.50 -5.77
C ASP A 77 -15.16 -24.24 -6.41
N TRP A 78 -14.37 -23.59 -7.26
CA TRP A 78 -14.72 -22.34 -7.93
C TRP A 78 -15.13 -22.57 -9.38
N ASN A 79 -14.97 -23.80 -9.89
CA ASN A 79 -15.19 -24.10 -11.29
C ASN A 79 -16.69 -24.19 -11.59
N ASN A 80 -17.08 -23.67 -12.75
CA ASN A 80 -18.41 -23.86 -13.31
C ASN A 80 -18.34 -24.97 -14.37
N PRO A 81 -18.75 -26.22 -14.07
CA PRO A 81 -18.71 -27.31 -15.05
C PRO A 81 -19.59 -27.01 -16.26
N GLY A 82 -20.72 -26.31 -16.05
CA GLY A 82 -21.68 -25.87 -17.06
C GLY A 82 -21.11 -24.94 -18.14
N ALA A 83 -19.94 -24.35 -17.90
CA ALA A 83 -19.28 -23.48 -18.87
C ALA A 83 -18.88 -24.23 -20.15
N LYS A 84 -18.53 -25.52 -20.03
CA LYS A 84 -18.09 -26.35 -21.15
C LYS A 84 -19.21 -26.55 -22.17
N GLU A 85 -20.43 -26.73 -21.72
CA GLU A 85 -21.62 -26.98 -22.53
C GLU A 85 -22.10 -25.72 -23.26
N VAL A 86 -21.86 -24.55 -22.65
CA VAL A 86 -22.27 -23.25 -23.20
C VAL A 86 -21.25 -22.70 -24.21
N LEU A 87 -19.97 -23.05 -24.07
CA LEU A 87 -18.88 -22.55 -24.92
C LEU A 87 -19.12 -22.73 -26.44
N PRO A 88 -19.61 -23.87 -26.96
CA PRO A 88 -19.92 -24.02 -28.39
C PRO A 88 -20.98 -23.03 -28.88
N GLN A 89 -21.99 -22.74 -28.04
CA GLN A 89 -23.09 -21.84 -28.38
C GLN A 89 -22.61 -20.38 -28.44
N VAL A 90 -21.72 -19.99 -27.51
CA VAL A 90 -21.07 -18.68 -27.52
C VAL A 90 -20.26 -18.50 -28.81
N ARG A 91 -19.42 -19.49 -29.16
CA ARG A 91 -18.61 -19.45 -30.39
C ARG A 91 -19.48 -19.32 -31.63
N ALA A 92 -20.56 -20.09 -31.72
CA ALA A 92 -21.50 -20.02 -32.83
C ALA A 92 -22.17 -18.64 -32.95
N ALA A 93 -22.60 -18.05 -31.82
CA ALA A 93 -23.19 -16.71 -31.81
C ALA A 93 -22.19 -15.63 -32.27
N ILE A 94 -20.93 -15.72 -31.85
CA ILE A 94 -19.86 -14.82 -32.29
C ILE A 94 -19.63 -14.94 -33.80
N PHE A 95 -19.50 -16.17 -34.32
CA PHE A 95 -19.28 -16.38 -35.76
C PHE A 95 -20.48 -15.96 -36.62
N ALA A 96 -21.68 -15.94 -36.05
CA ALA A 96 -22.88 -15.40 -36.68
C ALA A 96 -23.01 -13.86 -36.57
N GLY A 97 -22.10 -13.19 -35.84
CA GLY A 97 -22.16 -11.75 -35.59
C GLY A 97 -23.19 -11.31 -34.53
N ASP A 98 -23.81 -12.25 -33.80
CA ASP A 98 -24.81 -11.97 -32.76
C ASP A 98 -24.14 -11.80 -31.39
N TYR A 99 -23.58 -10.60 -31.17
CA TYR A 99 -22.84 -10.28 -29.96
C TYR A 99 -23.72 -10.14 -28.71
N VAL A 100 -24.99 -9.74 -28.87
CA VAL A 100 -25.94 -9.63 -27.76
C VAL A 100 -26.21 -11.01 -27.18
N LYS A 101 -26.53 -11.98 -28.04
CA LYS A 101 -26.72 -13.38 -27.63
C LYS A 101 -25.44 -13.99 -27.06
N ALA A 102 -24.29 -13.72 -27.66
CA ALA A 102 -23.01 -14.17 -27.13
C ALA A 102 -22.78 -13.65 -25.70
N GLY A 103 -23.06 -12.38 -25.44
CA GLY A 103 -22.95 -11.76 -24.12
C GLY A 103 -23.84 -12.42 -23.07
N GLU A 104 -25.11 -12.68 -23.41
CA GLU A 104 -26.03 -13.39 -22.49
C GLU A 104 -25.60 -14.83 -22.21
N LEU A 105 -25.08 -15.54 -23.21
CA LEU A 105 -24.54 -16.89 -23.03
C LEU A 105 -23.27 -16.88 -22.16
N CYS A 106 -22.38 -15.91 -22.35
CA CYS A 106 -21.15 -15.77 -21.55
C CYS A 106 -21.43 -15.62 -20.05
N LYS A 107 -22.53 -14.96 -19.65
CA LYS A 107 -22.89 -14.84 -18.22
C LYS A 107 -23.09 -16.20 -17.55
N LYS A 108 -23.56 -17.21 -18.30
CA LYS A 108 -23.78 -18.58 -17.79
C LYS A 108 -22.49 -19.35 -17.55
N MET A 109 -21.35 -18.85 -18.05
CA MET A 109 -20.04 -19.45 -17.88
C MET A 109 -19.28 -18.91 -16.65
N GLN A 110 -19.84 -17.93 -15.95
CA GLN A 110 -19.17 -17.29 -14.81
C GLN A 110 -19.18 -18.17 -13.57
N GLY A 111 -18.21 -17.95 -12.69
CA GLY A 111 -18.13 -18.53 -11.36
C GLY A 111 -18.53 -17.52 -10.28
N PRO A 112 -18.53 -17.94 -9.00
CA PRO A 112 -18.87 -17.06 -7.89
C PRO A 112 -17.77 -16.04 -7.57
N TYR A 113 -18.13 -14.93 -6.91
CA TYR A 113 -17.17 -13.92 -6.45
C TYR A 113 -16.20 -14.43 -5.38
N ASN A 114 -15.01 -13.82 -5.33
CA ASN A 114 -13.91 -14.15 -4.42
C ASN A 114 -14.19 -13.80 -2.95
N GLU A 115 -13.38 -14.36 -2.06
CA GLU A 115 -13.39 -14.02 -0.64
C GLU A 115 -12.72 -12.66 -0.37
N SER A 116 -12.97 -12.11 0.82
CA SER A 116 -12.51 -10.78 1.24
C SER A 116 -11.42 -10.85 2.30
N TYR A 117 -10.39 -10.03 2.14
CA TYR A 117 -9.37 -9.80 3.17
C TYR A 117 -9.98 -9.09 4.37
N GLN A 118 -9.68 -9.57 5.57
CA GLN A 118 -10.24 -9.01 6.81
C GLN A 118 -9.30 -7.97 7.42
N PRO A 119 -9.85 -6.95 8.11
CA PRO A 119 -9.06 -5.99 8.86
C PRO A 119 -8.31 -6.70 9.99
#